data_AF-A0A4Z1BMH9-F1
#
_entry.id   AF-A0A4Z1BMH9-F1
#
_cell.length_a   1.000
_cell.length_b   1.000
_cell.length_c   1.000
_cell.angle_alpha   90.00
_cell.angle_beta   90.00
_cell.angle_gamma   90.00
#
_symmetry.space_group_name_H-M   'P 1'
#
loop_
_entity.id
_entity.type
_entity.pdbx_description
1 polymer ?
#
loop_
_entity_poly.entity_id
_entity_poly.type
_entity_poly.pdbx_seq_one_letter_code
_entity_poly.pdbx_strand_id
1 'polypeptide(L)'
;MLKSFDLDIIKRAIKIFIIATICLIITTIICYFIHPSFNELKDLGSTSEKISDANGLERVWKYIFNNGFQVPLQMFILALLPIPYLYLINLVVTIILPGIMLGFLINFDIHKGIVGSIAFIPHYTFEIMGFCILASALYLLNKAITRRFTNLFRKNKKENYAIKTNFINVIKSYIFIALPLIIIAAFLETYVADFIYNLMT
;
A
#
# COMPACT_ATOMS: atom_id res chain seq x y z
N MET A 1 -22.20 14.63 5.14
CA MET A 1 -23.10 13.59 4.61
C MET A 1 -22.27 12.36 4.19
N LEU A 2 -21.76 11.58 5.15
CA LEU A 2 -21.19 10.23 4.92
C LEU A 2 -22.35 9.23 5.04
N LYS A 3 -23.11 8.94 3.97
CA LYS A 3 -24.46 8.34 4.15
C LYS A 3 -24.60 6.82 3.99
N SER A 4 -23.66 6.10 3.38
CA SER A 4 -23.61 4.61 3.40
C SER A 4 -22.46 4.06 2.56
N PHE A 5 -22.25 4.63 1.38
CA PHE A 5 -21.23 4.19 0.42
C PHE A 5 -19.80 4.34 0.97
N ASP A 6 -19.53 5.45 1.67
CA ASP A 6 -18.24 5.70 2.30
C ASP A 6 -17.93 4.65 3.38
N LEU A 7 -18.96 4.18 4.11
CA LEU A 7 -18.82 3.13 5.11
C LEU A 7 -18.48 1.78 4.47
N ASP A 8 -19.04 1.46 3.30
CA ASP A 8 -18.71 0.22 2.59
C ASP A 8 -17.30 0.24 2.00
N ILE A 9 -16.82 1.41 1.55
CA ILE A 9 -15.42 1.60 1.17
C ILE A 9 -14.52 1.36 2.38
N ILE A 10 -14.80 2.00 3.51
CA ILE A 10 -13.99 1.88 4.73
C ILE A 10 -13.99 0.45 5.26
N LYS A 11 -15.15 -0.20 5.38
CA LYS A 11 -15.25 -1.60 5.84
C LYS A 11 -14.41 -2.55 5.00
N ARG A 12 -14.45 -2.39 3.67
CA ARG A 12 -13.65 -3.20 2.76
C ARG A 12 -12.16 -2.85 2.85
N ALA A 13 -11.81 -1.56 3.00
CA ALA A 13 -10.44 -1.12 3.21
C ALA A 13 -9.85 -1.73 4.49
N ILE A 14 -10.59 -1.73 5.61
CA ILE A 14 -10.16 -2.35 6.87
C ILE A 14 -9.90 -3.85 6.69
N LYS A 15 -10.77 -4.57 5.97
CA LYS A 15 -10.54 -6.01 5.68
C LYS A 15 -9.27 -6.22 4.87
N ILE A 16 -9.05 -5.40 3.83
CA ILE A 16 -7.84 -5.46 3.01
C ILE A 16 -6.61 -5.14 3.89
N PHE A 17 -6.71 -4.15 4.77
CA PHE A 17 -5.65 -3.75 5.70
C PHE A 17 -5.28 -4.88 6.66
N ILE A 18 -6.26 -5.56 7.27
CA ILE A 18 -6.01 -6.72 8.14
C ILE A 18 -5.26 -7.83 7.38
N ILE A 19 -5.71 -8.15 6.16
CA ILE A 19 -5.04 -9.15 5.31
C ILE A 19 -3.61 -8.70 4.98
N ALA A 20 -3.43 -7.43 4.63
CA ALA A 20 -2.13 -6.83 4.36
C ALA A 20 -1.18 -6.94 5.56
N THR A 21 -1.64 -6.64 6.77
CA THR A 21 -0.84 -6.79 7.99
C THR A 21 -0.49 -8.24 8.29
N ILE A 22 -1.43 -9.17 8.08
CA ILE A 22 -1.15 -10.61 8.22
C ILE A 22 -0.07 -11.04 7.21
N CYS A 23 -0.17 -10.60 5.94
CA CYS A 23 0.85 -10.88 4.94
C CYS A 23 2.21 -10.32 5.33
N LEU A 24 2.27 -9.07 5.82
CA LEU A 24 3.51 -8.47 6.33
C LEU A 24 4.16 -9.36 7.39
N ILE A 25 3.39 -9.72 8.42
CA ILE A 25 3.86 -10.54 9.55
C ILE A 25 4.36 -11.91 9.07
N ILE A 26 3.61 -12.57 8.20
CA ILE A 26 4.00 -13.87 7.64
C ILE A 26 5.31 -13.73 6.87
N THR A 27 5.44 -12.73 5.99
CA THR A 27 6.67 -12.49 5.24
C THR A 27 7.85 -12.20 6.16
N THR A 28 7.67 -11.37 7.20
CA THR A 28 8.70 -11.10 8.22
C THR A 28 9.17 -12.37 8.92
N ILE A 29 8.23 -13.22 9.36
CA ILE A 29 8.55 -14.49 10.03
C ILE A 29 9.30 -15.44 9.08
N ILE A 30 8.83 -15.58 7.84
CA ILE A 30 9.50 -16.43 6.85
C ILE A 30 10.92 -15.94 6.59
N CYS A 31 11.11 -14.64 6.37
CA CYS A 31 12.43 -14.07 6.10
C CYS A 31 13.37 -14.13 7.30
N TYR A 32 12.84 -14.04 8.52
CA TYR A 32 13.62 -14.27 9.73
C TYR A 32 14.24 -15.67 9.77
N PHE A 33 13.56 -16.71 9.26
CA PHE A 33 14.07 -18.08 9.22
C PHE A 33 14.89 -18.44 7.96
N ILE A 34 14.66 -17.77 6.83
CA ILE A 34 15.36 -18.07 5.57
C ILE A 34 16.78 -17.49 5.54
N HIS A 35 17.09 -16.49 6.37
CA HIS A 35 18.39 -15.82 6.43
C HIS A 35 18.86 -15.28 5.06
N PRO A 36 18.09 -14.39 4.39
CA PRO A 36 18.50 -13.84 3.11
C PRO A 36 19.87 -13.15 3.22
N SER A 37 20.73 -13.35 2.23
CA SER A 37 22.05 -12.75 2.23
C SER A 37 21.98 -11.22 1.97
N PHE A 38 22.97 -10.46 2.46
CA PHE A 38 23.00 -9.00 2.26
C PHE A 38 23.01 -8.62 0.77
N ASN A 39 23.63 -9.45 -0.07
CA ASN A 39 23.68 -9.24 -1.52
C ASN A 39 22.29 -9.42 -2.16
N GLU A 40 21.53 -10.43 -1.74
CA GLU A 40 20.15 -10.64 -2.20
C GLU A 40 19.23 -9.46 -1.84
N LEU A 41 19.48 -8.82 -0.69
CA LEU A 41 18.71 -7.63 -0.28
C LEU A 41 19.07 -6.38 -1.06
N LYS A 42 20.35 -6.20 -1.39
CA LYS A 42 20.80 -5.05 -2.18
C LYS A 42 20.20 -5.07 -3.58
N ASP A 43 20.09 -6.24 -4.19
CA ASP A 43 19.48 -6.39 -5.51
C ASP A 43 17.97 -6.10 -5.47
N LEU A 44 17.27 -6.50 -4.40
CA LEU A 44 15.86 -6.16 -4.16
C LEU A 44 15.64 -4.66 -3.86
N GLY A 45 16.62 -3.99 -3.24
CA GLY A 45 16.59 -2.59 -2.83
C GLY A 45 17.20 -1.60 -3.82
N SER A 46 17.79 -2.06 -4.94
CA SER A 46 18.45 -1.19 -5.93
C SER A 46 17.55 -0.10 -6.56
N THR A 47 16.22 -0.22 -6.41
CA THR A 47 15.26 0.83 -6.80
C THR A 47 15.04 1.88 -5.70
N SER A 48 15.31 1.56 -4.42
CA SER A 48 15.18 2.45 -3.26
C SER A 48 16.43 3.25 -2.90
N GLU A 49 17.61 2.90 -3.43
CA GLU A 49 18.88 3.65 -3.22
C GLU A 49 18.78 5.14 -3.62
N LYS A 50 17.85 5.52 -4.52
CA LYS A 50 17.62 6.94 -4.88
C LYS A 50 16.88 7.77 -3.82
N ILE A 51 16.23 7.11 -2.86
CA ILE A 51 15.44 7.76 -1.80
C ILE A 51 16.26 7.90 -0.51
N SER A 52 17.20 6.99 -0.24
CA SER A 52 18.06 7.00 0.96
C SER A 52 19.05 8.16 1.01
N ASP A 53 19.43 8.73 -0.14
CA ASP A 53 20.38 9.85 -0.20
C ASP A 53 19.73 11.22 0.05
N ALA A 54 18.39 11.29 0.13
CA ALA A 54 17.67 12.53 0.41
C ALA A 54 17.48 12.75 1.91
N ASN A 55 17.69 13.99 2.35
CA ASN A 55 17.50 14.40 3.73
C ASN A 55 16.32 15.36 3.89
N GLY A 56 15.62 15.26 5.02
CA GLY A 56 14.52 16.17 5.39
C GLY A 56 13.41 16.25 4.35
N LEU A 57 13.04 17.48 3.95
CA LEU A 57 11.91 17.72 3.03
C LEU A 57 12.08 17.07 1.65
N GLU A 58 13.32 16.86 1.18
CA GLU A 58 13.55 16.14 -0.08
C GLU A 58 13.08 14.68 0.02
N ARG A 59 13.34 14.02 1.16
CA ARG A 59 12.88 12.65 1.43
C ARG A 59 11.36 12.61 1.46
N VAL A 60 10.72 13.55 2.18
CA VAL A 60 9.24 13.68 2.20
C VAL A 60 8.68 13.81 0.79
N TRP A 61 9.26 14.67 -0.05
CA TRP A 61 8.78 14.88 -1.41
C TRP A 61 8.94 13.63 -2.28
N LYS A 62 10.09 12.94 -2.20
CA LYS A 62 10.30 11.66 -2.91
C LYS A 62 9.30 10.60 -2.47
N TYR A 63 9.00 10.50 -1.18
CA TYR A 63 7.97 9.60 -0.65
C TYR A 63 6.58 9.96 -1.18
N ILE A 64 6.18 11.24 -1.15
CA ILE A 64 4.90 11.70 -1.70
C ILE A 64 4.82 11.40 -3.19
N PHE A 65 5.88 11.62 -3.96
CA PHE A 65 5.86 11.34 -5.39
C PHE A 65 5.69 9.83 -5.66
N ASN A 66 6.50 8.99 -5.03
CA ASN A 66 6.46 7.56 -5.26
C ASN A 66 5.17 6.91 -4.73
N ASN A 67 4.88 7.11 -3.45
CA ASN A 67 3.79 6.42 -2.77
C ASN A 67 2.48 7.20 -2.88
N GLY A 68 2.54 8.52 -2.99
CA GLY A 68 1.36 9.36 -3.18
C GLY A 68 0.88 9.39 -4.62
N PHE A 69 1.74 9.30 -5.63
CA PHE A 69 1.32 9.41 -7.04
C PHE A 69 1.64 8.18 -7.90
N GLN A 70 2.90 7.74 -7.95
CA GLN A 70 3.33 6.69 -8.87
C GLN A 70 2.62 5.35 -8.58
N VAL A 71 2.63 4.89 -7.33
CA VAL A 71 1.96 3.64 -6.93
C VAL A 71 0.44 3.72 -7.13
N PRO A 72 -0.28 4.76 -6.66
CA PRO A 72 -1.71 4.94 -6.94
C PRO A 72 -2.08 4.98 -8.42
N LEU A 73 -1.25 5.61 -9.26
CA LEU A 73 -1.48 5.66 -10.69
C LEU A 73 -1.35 4.26 -11.32
N GLN A 74 -0.34 3.47 -10.91
CA GLN A 74 -0.18 2.08 -11.35
C GLN A 74 -1.39 1.23 -10.93
N MET A 75 -1.82 1.33 -9.67
CA MET A 75 -3.03 0.66 -9.19
C MET A 75 -4.26 1.04 -10.02
N PHE A 76 -4.42 2.32 -10.33
CA PHE A 76 -5.52 2.81 -11.14
C PHE A 76 -5.50 2.23 -12.56
N ILE A 77 -4.36 2.27 -13.25
CA ILE A 77 -4.19 1.71 -14.61
C ILE A 77 -4.53 0.23 -14.63
N LEU A 78 -4.00 -0.56 -13.68
CA LEU A 78 -4.29 -1.99 -13.59
C LEU A 78 -5.76 -2.28 -13.28
N ALA A 79 -6.44 -1.41 -12.52
CA ALA A 79 -7.86 -1.59 -12.21
C ALA A 79 -8.78 -1.37 -13.43
N LEU A 80 -8.30 -0.67 -14.47
CA LEU A 80 -9.04 -0.48 -15.71
C LEU A 80 -9.03 -1.74 -16.59
N LEU A 81 -8.07 -2.64 -16.40
CA LEU A 81 -8.06 -3.93 -17.08
C LEU A 81 -9.20 -4.80 -16.52
N PRO A 82 -9.97 -5.52 -17.35
CA PRO A 82 -11.11 -6.35 -16.91
C PRO A 82 -10.65 -7.67 -16.25
N ILE A 83 -9.56 -7.62 -15.47
CA ILE A 83 -8.99 -8.72 -14.70
C ILE A 83 -9.27 -8.41 -13.21
N PRO A 84 -10.09 -9.23 -12.53
CA PRO A 84 -10.38 -9.03 -11.12
C PRO A 84 -9.10 -8.95 -10.27
N TYR A 85 -9.05 -7.98 -9.35
CA TYR A 85 -8.01 -7.85 -8.31
C TYR A 85 -6.58 -7.59 -8.80
N LEU A 86 -6.33 -7.43 -10.11
CA LEU A 86 -4.97 -7.22 -10.64
C LEU A 86 -4.25 -6.01 -10.02
N TYR A 87 -4.99 -4.93 -9.74
CA TYR A 87 -4.48 -3.71 -9.10
C TYR A 87 -3.97 -3.92 -7.66
N LEU A 88 -4.25 -5.07 -7.03
CA LEU A 88 -3.72 -5.38 -5.69
C LEU A 88 -2.24 -5.80 -5.73
N ILE A 89 -1.67 -6.12 -6.90
CA ILE A 89 -0.25 -6.49 -7.02
C ILE A 89 0.64 -5.38 -6.42
N ASN A 90 0.36 -4.12 -6.72
CA ASN A 90 1.09 -2.99 -6.14
C ASN A 90 1.06 -3.01 -4.61
N LEU A 91 -0.11 -3.20 -4.01
CA LEU A 91 -0.26 -3.30 -2.56
C LEU A 91 0.56 -4.47 -2.00
N VAL A 92 0.51 -5.63 -2.66
CA VAL A 92 1.27 -6.82 -2.26
C VAL A 92 2.77 -6.54 -2.27
N VAL A 93 3.30 -5.92 -3.33
CA VAL A 93 4.72 -5.55 -3.43
C VAL A 93 5.12 -4.57 -2.32
N THR A 94 4.31 -3.54 -2.08
CA THR A 94 4.52 -2.56 -1.00
C THR A 94 4.55 -3.19 0.40
N ILE A 95 3.97 -4.38 0.58
CA ILE A 95 3.97 -5.09 1.87
C ILE A 95 5.09 -6.12 1.96
N ILE A 96 5.32 -6.89 0.90
CA ILE A 96 6.29 -7.98 0.90
C ILE A 96 7.71 -7.43 1.09
N LEU A 97 8.09 -6.35 0.38
CA LEU A 97 9.45 -5.79 0.47
C LEU A 97 9.79 -5.34 1.90
N PRO A 98 8.98 -4.51 2.58
CA PRO A 98 9.21 -4.19 3.99
C PRO A 98 9.19 -5.41 4.91
N GLY A 99 8.33 -6.40 4.66
CA GLY A 99 8.32 -7.65 5.43
C GLY A 99 9.66 -8.39 5.35
N ILE A 100 10.23 -8.48 4.14
CA ILE A 100 11.57 -9.06 3.93
C ILE A 100 12.63 -8.25 4.71
N MET A 101 12.59 -6.91 4.60
CA MET A 101 13.55 -6.03 5.29
C MET A 101 13.47 -6.16 6.81
N LEU A 102 12.27 -6.18 7.39
CA LEU A 102 12.08 -6.35 8.82
C LEU A 102 12.55 -7.72 9.30
N GLY A 103 12.23 -8.79 8.56
CA GLY A 103 12.66 -10.14 8.89
C GLY A 103 14.19 -10.26 8.92
N PHE A 104 14.86 -9.63 7.95
CA PHE A 104 16.31 -9.55 7.92
C PHE A 104 16.89 -8.73 9.07
N LEU A 105 16.36 -7.54 9.35
CA LEU A 105 16.88 -6.68 10.42
C LEU A 105 16.81 -7.36 11.79
N ILE A 106 15.70 -8.05 12.08
CA ILE A 106 15.53 -8.82 13.32
C ILE A 106 16.51 -9.99 13.38
N ASN A 107 16.79 -10.63 12.24
CA ASN A 107 17.75 -11.73 12.18
C ASN A 107 19.19 -11.27 12.43
N PHE A 108 19.57 -10.11 11.89
CA PHE A 108 20.93 -9.58 11.99
C PHE A 108 21.23 -9.02 13.39
N ASP A 109 20.31 -8.24 13.96
CA ASP A 109 20.41 -7.69 15.31
C ASP A 109 18.99 -7.56 15.87
N ILE A 110 18.64 -8.44 16.82
CA ILE A 110 17.30 -8.49 17.42
C ILE A 110 16.90 -7.13 18.00
N HIS A 111 17.83 -6.43 18.68
CA HIS A 111 17.51 -5.15 19.31
C HIS A 111 17.20 -4.09 18.25
N LYS A 112 18.12 -3.89 17.29
CA LYS A 112 17.92 -2.91 16.21
C LYS A 112 16.75 -3.26 15.31
N GLY A 113 16.49 -4.54 15.08
CA GLY A 113 15.36 -5.03 14.30
C GLY A 113 14.01 -4.79 14.98
N ILE A 114 13.91 -5.00 16.29
CA ILE A 114 12.70 -4.67 17.05
C ILE A 114 12.48 -3.16 17.07
N VAL A 115 13.51 -2.35 17.35
CA VAL A 115 13.40 -0.89 17.34
C VAL A 115 12.99 -0.38 15.95
N GLY A 116 13.63 -0.88 14.89
CA GLY A 116 13.27 -0.55 13.51
C GLY A 116 11.83 -0.93 13.16
N SER A 117 11.36 -2.09 13.65
CA SER A 117 9.96 -2.52 13.48
C SER A 117 8.98 -1.56 14.16
N ILE A 118 9.28 -1.10 15.38
CA ILE A 118 8.45 -0.14 16.11
C ILE A 118 8.42 1.21 15.40
N ALA A 119 9.59 1.70 14.95
CA ALA A 119 9.72 2.94 14.19
C ALA A 119 8.98 2.90 12.85
N PHE A 120 8.82 1.71 12.25
CA PHE A 120 8.10 1.48 11.00
C PHE A 120 6.57 1.56 11.13
N ILE A 121 6.01 1.22 12.31
CA ILE A 121 4.55 1.12 12.51
C ILE A 121 3.78 2.40 12.14
N PRO A 122 4.20 3.62 12.56
CA PRO A 122 3.45 4.83 12.28
C PRO A 122 3.28 5.08 10.79
N HIS A 123 4.34 5.12 10.00
CA HIS A 123 4.21 5.40 8.57
C HIS A 123 3.47 4.27 7.85
N TYR A 124 3.77 3.01 8.17
CA TYR A 124 3.12 1.83 7.59
C TYR A 124 1.60 1.90 7.72
N THR A 125 1.14 2.22 8.93
CA THR A 125 -0.29 2.28 9.24
C THR A 125 -1.01 3.27 8.34
N PHE A 126 -0.48 4.48 8.19
CA PHE A 126 -1.11 5.52 7.38
C PHE A 126 -1.00 5.25 5.88
N GLU A 127 0.16 4.84 5.41
CA GLU A 127 0.40 4.56 3.99
C GLU A 127 -0.46 3.40 3.49
N ILE A 128 -0.38 2.25 4.17
CA ILE A 128 -1.09 1.05 3.75
C ILE A 128 -2.60 1.24 3.92
N MET A 129 -3.06 1.99 4.92
CA MET A 129 -4.48 2.37 4.99
C MET A 129 -4.90 3.21 3.78
N GLY A 130 -4.08 4.19 3.37
CA GLY A 130 -4.31 4.97 2.15
C GLY A 130 -4.46 4.09 0.92
N PHE A 131 -3.55 3.14 0.71
CA PHE A 131 -3.64 2.18 -0.39
C PHE A 131 -4.84 1.23 -0.26
N CYS A 132 -5.21 0.80 0.95
CA CYS A 132 -6.38 -0.04 1.15
C CYS A 132 -7.69 0.70 0.82
N ILE A 133 -7.77 1.99 1.12
CA ILE A 133 -8.92 2.83 0.74
C ILE A 133 -9.00 2.99 -0.77
N LEU A 134 -7.88 3.26 -1.43
CA LEU A 134 -7.81 3.33 -2.89
C LEU A 134 -8.19 1.98 -3.52
N ALA A 135 -7.60 0.87 -3.08
CA ALA A 135 -7.91 -0.49 -3.53
C ALA A 135 -9.40 -0.83 -3.34
N SER A 136 -9.98 -0.38 -2.24
CA SER A 136 -11.40 -0.55 -1.96
C SER A 136 -12.29 0.23 -2.94
N ALA A 137 -11.93 1.45 -3.32
CA ALA A 137 -12.65 2.20 -4.35
C ALA A 137 -12.46 1.59 -5.75
N LEU A 138 -11.22 1.22 -6.09
CA LEU A 138 -10.87 0.56 -7.36
C LEU A 138 -11.59 -0.77 -7.54
N TYR A 139 -11.86 -1.52 -6.47
CA TYR A 139 -12.66 -2.74 -6.52
C TYR A 139 -14.01 -2.52 -7.21
N LEU A 140 -14.73 -1.46 -6.87
CA LEU A 140 -16.05 -1.19 -7.46
C LEU A 140 -15.95 -0.74 -8.91
N LEU A 141 -14.91 0.03 -9.26
CA LEU A 141 -14.64 0.44 -10.64
C LEU A 141 -14.27 -0.77 -11.51
N ASN A 142 -13.29 -1.57 -11.08
CA ASN A 142 -12.87 -2.79 -11.77
C ASN A 142 -14.04 -3.77 -11.91
N LYS A 143 -14.84 -3.96 -10.85
CA LYS A 143 -16.04 -4.82 -10.91
C LYS A 143 -17.07 -4.32 -11.91
N ALA A 144 -17.23 -3.00 -12.08
CA ALA A 144 -18.11 -2.42 -13.08
C ALA A 144 -17.60 -2.67 -14.51
N ILE A 145 -16.30 -2.47 -14.74
CA ILE A 145 -15.64 -2.70 -16.03
C ILE A 145 -15.71 -4.18 -16.41
N THR A 146 -15.27 -5.07 -15.50
CA THR A 146 -15.28 -6.52 -15.70
C THR A 146 -16.68 -7.05 -15.97
N ARG A 147 -17.71 -6.54 -15.28
CA ARG A 147 -19.11 -6.92 -15.57
C ARG A 147 -19.57 -6.47 -16.94
N ARG A 148 -19.25 -5.22 -17.33
CA ARG A 148 -19.61 -4.71 -18.65
C ARG A 148 -18.95 -5.54 -19.75
N PHE A 149 -17.66 -5.87 -19.59
CA PHE A 149 -16.91 -6.69 -20.53
C PHE A 149 -17.46 -8.13 -20.60
N THR A 150 -17.62 -8.81 -19.46
CA THR A 150 -18.13 -10.19 -19.42
C THR A 150 -19.58 -10.32 -19.91
N ASN A 151 -20.41 -9.29 -19.74
CA ASN A 151 -21.78 -9.25 -20.27
C ASN A 151 -21.84 -9.19 -21.80
N LEU A 152 -20.76 -8.80 -22.50
CA LEU A 152 -20.70 -8.88 -23.96
C LEU A 152 -20.73 -10.34 -24.45
N PHE A 153 -20.24 -11.27 -23.63
CA PHE A 153 -20.10 -12.69 -23.99
C PHE A 153 -21.15 -13.59 -23.30
N ARG A 154 -22.00 -13.04 -22.43
CA ARG A 154 -22.92 -13.83 -21.60
C ARG A 154 -24.31 -13.91 -22.22
N LYS A 155 -24.87 -15.13 -22.30
CA LYS A 155 -26.26 -15.36 -22.76
C LYS A 155 -27.30 -14.68 -21.85
N ASN A 156 -27.13 -14.80 -20.53
CA ASN A 156 -27.96 -14.13 -19.53
C ASN A 156 -27.19 -12.96 -18.91
N LYS A 157 -27.57 -11.72 -19.25
CA LYS A 157 -26.89 -10.50 -18.81
C LYS A 157 -27.12 -10.25 -17.31
N LYS A 158 -26.05 -9.88 -16.59
CA LYS A 158 -26.13 -9.42 -15.19
C LYS A 158 -26.30 -7.91 -15.14
N GLU A 159 -26.83 -7.40 -14.03
CA GLU A 159 -26.91 -5.95 -13.80
C GLU A 159 -25.53 -5.28 -13.88
N ASN A 160 -25.49 -4.16 -14.61
CA ASN A 160 -24.30 -3.35 -14.77
C ASN A 160 -24.18 -2.33 -13.63
N TYR A 161 -22.94 -1.97 -13.32
CA TYR A 161 -22.64 -0.92 -12.36
C TYR A 161 -22.26 0.35 -13.14
N ALA A 162 -22.63 1.51 -12.61
CA ALA A 162 -22.32 2.78 -13.25
C ALA A 162 -20.82 3.09 -13.16
N ILE A 163 -20.09 2.88 -14.28
CA ILE A 163 -18.64 3.15 -14.37
C ILE A 163 -18.33 4.61 -14.01
N LYS A 164 -19.11 5.56 -14.55
CA LYS A 164 -18.93 7.01 -14.30
C LYS A 164 -19.00 7.33 -12.80
N THR A 165 -19.99 6.78 -12.10
CA THR A 165 -20.15 6.99 -10.65
C THR A 165 -18.98 6.40 -9.88
N ASN A 166 -18.59 5.16 -10.19
CA ASN A 166 -17.46 4.52 -9.52
C ASN A 166 -16.13 5.21 -9.79
N PHE A 167 -15.92 5.77 -10.99
CA PHE A 167 -14.74 6.56 -11.32
C PHE A 167 -14.66 7.85 -10.49
N ILE A 168 -15.78 8.59 -10.37
CA ILE A 168 -15.84 9.77 -9.49
C ILE A 168 -15.54 9.39 -8.04
N ASN A 169 -16.04 8.23 -7.59
CA ASN A 169 -15.80 7.74 -6.24
C ASN A 169 -14.32 7.38 -5.99
N VAL A 170 -13.62 6.84 -6.99
CA VAL A 170 -12.16 6.63 -6.91
C VAL A 170 -11.45 7.95 -6.72
N ILE A 171 -11.77 8.96 -7.55
CA ILE A 171 -11.16 10.29 -7.44
C ILE A 171 -11.41 10.90 -6.05
N LYS A 172 -12.66 10.87 -5.56
CA LYS A 172 -13.01 11.40 -4.24
C LYS A 172 -12.26 10.68 -3.12
N SER A 173 -12.27 9.34 -3.14
CA SER A 173 -11.59 8.54 -2.09
C SER A 173 -10.09 8.79 -2.09
N TYR A 174 -9.50 8.97 -3.27
CA TYR A 174 -8.08 9.26 -3.42
C TYR A 174 -7.74 10.66 -2.90
N ILE A 175 -8.38 11.72 -3.43
CA ILE A 175 -8.04 13.11 -3.11
C ILE A 175 -8.34 13.44 -1.64
N PHE A 176 -9.49 13.03 -1.12
CA PHE A 176 -9.94 13.47 0.21
C PHE A 176 -9.51 12.54 1.34
N ILE A 177 -9.02 11.33 1.05
CA ILE A 177 -8.70 10.35 2.10
C ILE A 177 -7.33 9.71 1.87
N ALA A 178 -7.12 8.99 0.76
CA ALA A 178 -5.89 8.23 0.56
C ALA A 178 -4.64 9.13 0.46
N LEU A 179 -4.70 10.18 -0.35
CA LEU A 179 -3.57 11.09 -0.55
C LEU A 179 -3.19 11.83 0.75
N PRO A 180 -4.13 12.42 1.53
CA PRO A 180 -3.82 12.96 2.85
C PRO A 180 -3.15 11.96 3.79
N LEU A 181 -3.62 10.71 3.83
CA LEU A 181 -2.99 9.67 4.66
C LEU A 181 -1.56 9.36 4.22
N ILE A 182 -1.30 9.27 2.92
CA ILE A 182 0.04 9.01 2.38
C ILE A 182 0.98 10.20 2.62
N ILE A 183 0.48 11.44 2.54
CA ILE A 183 1.26 12.63 2.89
C ILE A 183 1.65 12.56 4.37
N ILE A 184 0.72 12.24 5.27
CA ILE A 184 1.02 12.04 6.70
C ILE A 184 2.07 10.95 6.87
N ALA A 185 1.93 9.82 6.17
CA ALA A 185 2.89 8.72 6.21
C ALA A 185 4.30 9.16 5.80
N ALA A 186 4.44 10.01 4.78
CA ALA A 186 5.75 10.53 4.35
C ALA A 186 6.46 11.35 5.45
N PHE A 187 5.70 12.15 6.21
CA PHE A 187 6.23 12.86 7.38
C PHE A 187 6.58 11.92 8.52
N LEU A 188 5.73 10.93 8.79
CA LEU A 188 5.98 9.92 9.83
C LEU A 188 7.26 9.13 9.51
N GLU A 189 7.46 8.75 8.25
CA GLU A 189 8.65 8.04 7.80
C GLU A 189 9.91 8.89 7.88
N THR A 190 9.83 10.17 7.55
CA THR A 190 11.03 11.03 7.50
C THR A 190 11.45 11.52 8.89
N TYR A 191 10.51 11.80 9.78
CA TYR A 191 10.82 12.46 11.06
C TYR A 191 10.51 11.59 12.27
N VAL A 192 9.38 10.89 12.26
CA VAL A 192 8.92 10.13 13.44
C VAL A 192 9.64 8.80 13.54
N ALA A 193 9.89 8.12 12.43
CA ALA A 193 10.66 6.87 12.41
C ALA A 193 12.08 7.09 12.96
N ASP A 194 12.79 8.11 12.44
CA ASP A 194 14.14 8.46 12.89
C ASP A 194 14.14 8.89 14.37
N PHE A 195 13.14 9.66 14.81
CA PHE A 195 12.98 10.04 16.22
C PHE A 195 12.79 8.84 17.14
N ILE A 196 11.88 7.91 16.80
CA ILE A 196 11.62 6.69 17.58
C ILE A 196 12.88 5.82 17.63
N TYR A 197 13.55 5.66 16.49
CA TYR A 197 14.77 4.85 16.39
C TYR A 197 15.85 5.38 17.34
N ASN A 198 16.18 6.67 17.24
CA ASN A 198 17.20 7.32 18.07
C ASN A 198 16.84 7.39 19.56
N LEU A 199 15.55 7.38 19.91
CA LEU A 199 15.10 7.36 21.31
C LEU A 199 15.36 5.99 21.96
N MET A 200 15.37 4.92 21.17
CA MET A 200 15.40 3.53 21.65
C MET A 200 16.74 2.82 21.39
N THR A 201 17.70 3.47 20.72
CA THR A 201 19.08 3.01 20.51
C THR A 201 20.08 3.91 21.18
#